data_AF-A0A259LHY9-F1
#
_entry.id   AF-A0A259LHY9-F1
#
_cell.length_a   1.000
_cell.length_b   1.000
_cell.length_c   1.000
_cell.angle_alpha   90.00
_cell.angle_beta   90.00
_cell.angle_gamma   90.00
#
_symmetry.space_group_name_H-M   'P 1'
#
loop_
_entity.id
_entity.type
_entity.pdbx_description
1 polymer ?
#
loop_
_entity_poly.entity_id
_entity_poly.type
_entity_poly.pdbx_seq_one_letter_code
_entity_poly.pdbx_strand_id
1 'polypeptide(L)'
;MCSKRTGALHHIRTVSVHPDLEGADADADFIAASGRVEAAFTILRSIAAAQEKALVFIEHRQMQYRFIELVKAAFGLKRVDLINGDTPIQKRQAIVDRFQAGTGVAGFDLLVLGPKAAGTGLTLTAANHVIHLSRWWNPAVEEQCNDRVHRIGQTRPVTVHVPMAIHSGYREHSFDCLLHSLMQRKRRLARSALWPMGDTQADVGELQRMLGAEMSAHAQDPLRAALAATFLREGLQLPEPEADGSIGFS
;
A
#
# COMPACT_ATOMS: atom_id res chain seq x y z
N MET A 1 1.84 -29.12 -13.72
CA MET A 1 1.08 -27.92 -14.17
C MET A 1 0.89 -26.84 -13.08
N CYS A 2 1.43 -26.99 -11.86
CA CYS A 2 1.29 -26.02 -10.76
C CYS A 2 2.28 -24.83 -10.82
N SER A 3 3.49 -25.04 -11.34
CA SER A 3 4.58 -24.03 -11.34
C SER A 3 4.34 -22.80 -12.25
N LYS A 4 3.67 -22.95 -13.39
CA LYS A 4 3.38 -21.80 -14.28
C LYS A 4 2.32 -20.83 -13.73
N ARG A 5 1.44 -21.29 -12.82
CA ARG A 5 0.31 -20.49 -12.29
C ARG A 5 0.74 -19.49 -11.22
N THR A 6 1.73 -19.84 -10.40
CA THR A 6 2.27 -18.93 -9.37
C THR A 6 3.07 -17.77 -9.98
N GLY A 7 3.76 -18.03 -11.10
CA GLY A 7 4.55 -17.01 -11.81
C GLY A 7 3.71 -15.87 -12.38
N ALA A 8 2.53 -16.16 -12.93
CA ALA A 8 1.64 -15.14 -13.48
C ALA A 8 1.12 -14.16 -12.43
N LEU A 9 0.80 -14.64 -11.22
CA LEU A 9 0.31 -13.78 -10.14
C LEU A 9 1.43 -12.98 -9.48
N HIS A 10 2.63 -13.57 -9.34
CA HIS A 10 3.79 -12.82 -8.92
C HIS A 10 4.14 -11.72 -9.93
N HIS A 11 3.99 -11.99 -11.23
CA HIS A 11 4.18 -11.01 -12.29
C HIS A 11 3.12 -9.90 -12.23
N ILE A 12 1.83 -10.22 -12.13
CA ILE A 12 0.77 -9.23 -11.94
C ILE A 12 1.01 -8.39 -10.67
N ARG A 13 1.51 -9.00 -9.59
CA ARG A 13 1.85 -8.29 -8.35
C ARG A 13 2.97 -7.28 -8.54
N THR A 14 4.00 -7.61 -9.29
CA THR A 14 5.10 -6.68 -9.60
C THR A 14 4.62 -5.57 -10.54
N VAL A 15 3.95 -5.93 -11.65
CA VAL A 15 3.47 -4.99 -12.69
C VAL A 15 2.39 -4.04 -12.15
N SER A 16 1.59 -4.50 -11.18
CA SER A 16 0.56 -3.68 -10.52
C SER A 16 1.14 -2.53 -9.70
N VAL A 17 2.39 -2.64 -9.22
CA VAL A 17 3.05 -1.53 -8.50
C VAL A 17 3.67 -0.55 -9.49
N HIS A 18 4.32 -1.04 -10.54
CA HIS A 18 4.83 -0.22 -11.63
C HIS A 18 5.03 -1.06 -12.90
N PRO A 19 4.67 -0.56 -14.09
CA PRO A 19 4.77 -1.32 -15.33
C PRO A 19 6.21 -1.61 -15.75
N ASP A 20 7.13 -0.67 -15.54
CA ASP A 20 8.56 -0.83 -15.88
C ASP A 20 9.46 -0.36 -14.73
N LEU A 21 10.04 -1.30 -13.98
CA LEU A 21 10.93 -0.97 -12.85
C LEU A 21 12.39 -0.74 -13.29
N GLU A 22 12.75 -1.13 -14.51
CA GLU A 22 14.12 -1.08 -15.04
C GLU A 22 14.31 0.08 -16.02
N GLY A 23 13.22 0.68 -16.49
CA GLY A 23 13.21 1.86 -17.34
C GLY A 23 14.01 3.03 -16.75
N ALA A 24 14.79 3.67 -17.62
CA ALA A 24 15.57 4.87 -17.30
C ALA A 24 14.77 6.16 -17.53
N ASP A 25 13.45 6.09 -17.31
CA ASP A 25 12.56 7.23 -17.50
C ASP A 25 12.87 8.35 -16.51
N ALA A 26 12.55 9.58 -16.92
CA ALA A 26 12.60 10.72 -16.01
C ALA A 26 11.69 10.47 -14.80
N ASP A 27 12.07 10.99 -13.63
CA ASP A 27 11.38 10.69 -12.37
C ASP A 27 9.88 11.05 -12.41
N ALA A 28 9.49 12.12 -13.12
CA ALA A 28 8.10 12.50 -13.29
C ALA A 28 7.31 11.50 -14.14
N ASP A 29 7.90 11.03 -15.24
CA ASP A 29 7.28 10.07 -16.15
C ASP A 29 7.13 8.70 -15.47
N PHE A 30 8.12 8.29 -14.68
CA PHE A 30 8.05 7.09 -13.84
C PHE A 30 6.89 7.19 -12.83
N ILE A 31 6.74 8.32 -12.15
CA ILE A 31 5.62 8.48 -11.20
C ILE A 31 4.27 8.38 -11.92
N ALA A 32 4.13 9.04 -13.08
CA ALA A 32 2.89 9.06 -13.86
C ALA A 32 2.56 7.70 -14.52
N ALA A 33 3.56 6.86 -14.78
CA ALA A 33 3.37 5.54 -15.38
C ALA A 33 2.66 4.55 -14.43
N SER A 34 2.57 4.85 -13.12
CA SER A 34 1.87 4.01 -12.15
C SER A 34 0.88 4.81 -11.32
N GLY A 35 -0.42 4.50 -11.49
CA GLY A 35 -1.48 5.12 -10.68
C GLY A 35 -1.32 4.92 -9.17
N ARG A 36 -0.70 3.81 -8.72
CA ARG A 36 -0.40 3.61 -7.30
C ARG A 36 0.70 4.54 -6.81
N VAL A 37 1.76 4.69 -7.59
CA VAL A 37 2.90 5.57 -7.24
C VAL A 37 2.43 7.01 -7.28
N GLU A 38 1.74 7.43 -8.33
CA GLU A 38 1.15 8.76 -8.44
C GLU A 38 0.25 9.10 -7.25
N ALA A 39 -0.70 8.22 -6.90
CA ALA A 39 -1.57 8.41 -5.75
C ALA A 39 -0.77 8.48 -4.43
N ALA A 40 0.24 7.63 -4.26
CA ALA A 40 1.13 7.70 -3.09
C ALA A 40 1.89 9.03 -2.99
N PHE A 41 2.35 9.58 -4.12
CA PHE A 41 2.99 10.89 -4.15
C PHE A 41 2.01 12.02 -3.85
N THR A 42 0.75 11.93 -4.30
CA THR A 42 -0.30 12.88 -3.91
C THR A 42 -0.54 12.88 -2.40
N ILE A 43 -0.67 11.69 -1.80
CA ILE A 43 -0.81 11.52 -0.36
C ILE A 43 0.42 12.07 0.38
N LEU A 44 1.63 11.74 -0.06
CA LEU A 44 2.86 12.23 0.55
C LEU A 44 3.01 13.75 0.47
N ARG A 45 2.51 14.39 -0.61
CA ARG A 45 2.46 15.85 -0.70
C ARG A 45 1.57 16.46 0.38
N SER A 46 0.39 15.88 0.62
CA SER A 46 -0.51 16.32 1.70
C SER A 46 0.14 16.14 3.08
N ILE A 47 0.78 14.98 3.32
CA ILE A 47 1.48 14.69 4.57
C ILE A 47 2.66 15.65 4.79
N ALA A 48 3.42 15.95 3.73
CA ALA A 48 4.52 16.89 3.78
C ALA A 48 4.05 18.32 4.06
N ALA A 49 2.93 18.75 3.45
CA ALA A 49 2.32 20.04 3.75
C ALA A 49 1.86 20.14 5.21
N ALA A 50 1.36 19.04 5.79
CA ALA A 50 1.00 18.95 7.21
C ALA A 50 2.22 18.83 8.15
N GLN A 51 3.45 18.71 7.61
CA GLN A 51 4.69 18.48 8.37
C GLN A 51 4.64 17.21 9.23
N GLU A 52 4.00 16.17 8.69
CA GLU A 52 3.79 14.89 9.35
C GLU A 52 4.68 13.79 8.78
N LYS A 53 4.63 12.59 9.37
CA LYS A 53 5.59 11.52 9.07
C LYS A 53 4.87 10.25 8.64
N ALA A 54 5.45 9.57 7.66
CA ALA A 54 4.84 8.41 7.02
C ALA A 54 5.73 7.16 7.12
N LEU A 55 5.09 6.01 7.28
CA LEU A 55 5.68 4.71 6.97
C LEU A 55 5.20 4.27 5.60
N VAL A 56 6.11 3.82 4.74
CA VAL A 56 5.75 3.30 3.41
C VAL A 56 6.16 1.85 3.29
N PHE A 57 5.17 0.96 3.15
CA PHE A 57 5.38 -0.47 2.99
C PHE A 57 5.47 -0.83 1.51
N ILE A 58 6.60 -1.44 1.15
CA ILE A 58 6.91 -1.86 -0.22
C ILE A 58 7.48 -3.28 -0.18
N GLU A 59 6.83 -4.21 -0.87
CA GLU A 59 7.22 -5.62 -0.90
C GLU A 59 8.43 -5.84 -1.81
N HIS A 60 8.38 -5.24 -3.00
CA HIS A 60 9.38 -5.44 -4.04
C HIS A 60 10.67 -4.66 -3.74
N ARG A 61 11.81 -5.36 -3.67
CA ARG A 61 13.09 -4.75 -3.24
C ARG A 61 13.57 -3.65 -4.17
N GLN A 62 13.59 -3.88 -5.49
CA GLN A 62 14.03 -2.84 -6.42
C GLN A 62 13.14 -1.59 -6.32
N MET A 63 11.84 -1.78 -6.09
CA MET A 63 10.90 -0.68 -5.91
C MET A 63 11.18 0.10 -4.62
N GLN A 64 11.62 -0.56 -3.53
CA GLN A 64 12.05 0.15 -2.31
C GLN A 64 13.15 1.17 -2.63
N TYR A 65 14.20 0.73 -3.33
CA TYR A 65 15.33 1.61 -3.67
C TYR A 65 14.93 2.71 -4.65
N ARG A 66 14.17 2.39 -5.71
CA ARG A 66 13.72 3.40 -6.68
C ARG A 66 12.80 4.43 -6.02
N PHE A 67 11.86 3.98 -5.19
CA PHE A 67 10.96 4.86 -4.46
C PHE A 67 11.71 5.82 -3.56
N ILE A 68 12.74 5.35 -2.84
CA ILE A 68 13.60 6.18 -1.97
C ILE A 68 14.24 7.32 -2.76
N GLU A 69 14.79 7.05 -3.94
CA GLU A 69 15.40 8.09 -4.76
C GLU A 69 14.36 9.11 -5.26
N LEU A 70 13.18 8.64 -5.69
CA LEU A 70 12.10 9.53 -6.13
C LEU A 70 11.62 10.46 -5.02
N VAL A 71 11.39 9.94 -3.80
CA VAL A 71 10.94 10.79 -2.69
C VAL A 71 12.04 11.74 -2.21
N LYS A 72 13.31 11.34 -2.24
CA LYS A 72 14.42 12.24 -1.90
C LYS A 72 14.47 13.42 -2.87
N ALA A 73 14.35 13.15 -4.17
CA ALA A 73 14.33 14.18 -5.20
C ALA A 73 13.10 15.09 -5.06
N ALA A 74 11.90 14.51 -4.92
CA ALA A 74 10.65 15.27 -4.90
C ALA A 74 10.47 16.15 -3.65
N PHE A 75 10.96 15.69 -2.49
CA PHE A 75 10.75 16.38 -1.20
C PHE A 75 12.04 17.02 -0.65
N GLY A 76 13.14 16.98 -1.40
CA GLY A 76 14.43 17.54 -0.97
C GLY A 76 15.02 16.86 0.27
N LEU A 77 14.68 15.59 0.51
CA LEU A 77 15.15 14.87 1.69
C LEU A 77 16.60 14.43 1.51
N LYS A 78 17.44 14.78 2.49
CA LYS A 78 18.86 14.34 2.50
C LYS A 78 18.99 12.83 2.71
N ARG A 79 18.01 12.22 3.37
CA ARG A 79 18.00 10.80 3.73
C ARG A 79 16.57 10.31 3.81
N VAL A 80 16.38 9.07 3.36
CA VAL A 80 15.23 8.23 3.68
C VAL A 80 15.79 6.87 4.04
N ASP A 81 15.44 6.37 5.22
CA ASP A 81 15.93 5.09 5.71
C ASP A 81 15.08 3.92 5.18
N LEU A 82 15.68 2.72 5.17
CA LEU A 82 15.07 1.47 4.72
C LEU A 82 15.31 0.36 5.75
N ILE A 83 14.25 -0.33 6.16
CA ILE A 83 14.36 -1.59 6.91
C ILE A 83 13.69 -2.70 6.09
N ASN A 84 14.47 -3.65 5.59
CA ASN A 84 14.00 -4.81 4.84
C ASN A 84 14.65 -6.11 5.33
N GLY A 85 14.52 -7.20 4.56
CA GLY A 85 15.08 -8.50 4.93
C GLY A 85 16.60 -8.54 5.07
N ASP A 86 17.31 -7.65 4.38
CA ASP A 86 18.77 -7.62 4.33
C ASP A 86 19.36 -6.66 5.37
N THR A 87 18.50 -5.91 6.08
CA THR A 87 18.93 -5.00 7.15
C THR A 87 19.38 -5.81 8.39
N PRO A 88 20.65 -5.73 8.81
CA PRO A 88 21.13 -6.39 10.02
C PRO A 88 20.37 -5.90 11.25
N ILE A 89 20.11 -6.80 12.20
CA ILE A 89 19.31 -6.50 13.41
C ILE A 89 19.87 -5.27 14.15
N GLN A 90 21.19 -5.19 14.31
CA GLN A 90 21.84 -4.05 15.00
C GLN A 90 21.60 -2.72 14.29
N LYS A 91 21.53 -2.72 12.95
CA LYS A 91 21.24 -1.50 12.16
C LYS A 91 19.77 -1.11 12.23
N ARG A 92 18.85 -2.07 12.41
CA ARG A 92 17.41 -1.79 12.52
C ARG A 92 17.14 -0.86 13.70
N GLN A 93 17.71 -1.17 14.86
CA GLN A 93 17.50 -0.35 16.05
C GLN A 93 17.98 1.09 15.83
N ALA A 94 19.18 1.27 15.28
CA ALA A 94 19.72 2.60 14.98
C ALA A 94 18.88 3.41 13.97
N ILE A 95 18.23 2.74 13.02
CA ILE A 95 17.28 3.38 12.09
C ILE A 95 16.01 3.78 12.82
N VAL A 96 15.44 2.89 13.62
CA VAL A 96 14.24 3.14 14.42
C VAL A 96 14.46 4.29 15.39
N ASP A 97 15.57 4.27 16.13
CA ASP A 97 15.91 5.32 17.10
C ASP A 97 16.00 6.69 16.42
N ARG A 98 16.59 6.74 15.22
CA ARG A 98 16.69 7.98 14.44
C ARG A 98 15.33 8.49 13.98
N PHE A 99 14.49 7.61 13.43
CA PHE A 99 13.15 7.98 13.00
C PHE A 99 12.29 8.44 14.20
N GLN A 100 12.40 7.73 15.32
CA GLN A 100 11.72 8.05 16.57
C GLN A 100 12.26 9.31 17.26
N ALA A 101 13.51 9.72 17.01
CA ALA A 101 14.05 10.99 17.52
C ALA A 101 13.27 12.21 16.99
N GLY A 102 12.56 12.06 15.87
CA GLY A 102 11.64 13.07 15.34
C GLY A 102 10.25 13.08 15.99
N THR A 103 9.98 12.25 17.00
CA THR A 103 8.67 12.21 17.67
C THR A 103 8.34 13.58 18.28
N GLY A 104 7.18 14.14 17.94
CA GLY A 104 6.75 15.46 18.42
C GLY A 104 7.44 16.65 17.76
N VAL A 105 8.37 16.42 16.82
CA VAL A 105 9.02 17.47 16.02
C VAL A 105 8.30 17.62 14.69
N ALA A 106 7.77 18.83 14.44
CA ALA A 106 7.20 19.19 13.15
C ALA A 106 8.26 19.06 12.05
N GLY A 107 7.95 18.31 11.01
CA GLY A 107 8.85 18.10 9.89
C GLY A 107 8.44 16.86 9.11
N PHE A 108 8.48 16.95 7.78
CA PHE A 108 8.24 15.81 6.92
C PHE A 108 9.41 14.83 6.99
N ASP A 109 9.11 13.56 7.28
CA ASP A 109 10.07 12.46 7.23
C ASP A 109 9.34 11.16 6.90
N LEU A 110 10.04 10.20 6.32
CA LEU A 110 9.46 8.90 5.98
C LEU A 110 10.45 7.75 6.13
N LEU A 111 9.90 6.59 6.50
CA LEU A 111 10.65 5.34 6.62
C LEU A 111 10.05 4.29 5.69
N VAL A 112 10.89 3.72 4.82
CA VAL A 112 10.48 2.64 3.93
C VAL A 112 10.67 1.29 4.64
N LEU A 113 9.64 0.47 4.61
CA LEU A 113 9.60 -0.82 5.25
C LEU A 113 9.36 -1.92 4.23
N GLY A 114 10.27 -2.88 4.25
CA GLY A 114 10.11 -4.13 3.54
C GLY A 114 9.24 -5.12 4.31
N PRO A 115 8.84 -6.20 3.65
CA PRO A 115 7.78 -7.06 4.14
C PRO A 115 8.15 -7.77 5.45
N LYS A 116 9.39 -8.24 5.52
CA LYS A 116 9.93 -8.92 6.70
C LYS A 116 10.07 -8.02 7.94
N ALA A 117 9.88 -6.71 7.83
CA ALA A 117 9.91 -5.81 8.98
C ALA A 117 8.70 -6.00 9.91
N ALA A 118 7.56 -6.48 9.38
CA ALA A 118 6.30 -6.68 10.13
C ALA A 118 6.47 -7.59 11.37
N GLY A 119 7.30 -8.63 11.26
CA GLY A 119 7.52 -9.62 12.32
C GLY A 119 8.56 -9.25 13.38
N THR A 120 9.18 -8.06 13.31
CA THR A 120 10.36 -7.73 14.13
C THR A 120 10.07 -6.92 15.40
N GLY A 121 8.81 -6.62 15.70
CA GLY A 121 8.46 -6.03 17.01
C GLY A 121 8.74 -4.53 17.16
N LEU A 122 9.03 -3.81 16.07
CA LEU A 122 9.42 -2.39 16.09
C LEU A 122 8.30 -1.48 16.63
N THR A 123 8.67 -0.37 17.27
CA THR A 123 7.76 0.71 17.70
C THR A 123 8.05 1.94 16.87
N LEU A 124 7.06 2.41 16.10
CA LEU A 124 7.22 3.48 15.11
C LEU A 124 6.15 4.58 15.29
N THR A 125 5.96 5.01 16.53
CA THR A 125 4.94 5.99 16.94
C THR A 125 5.20 7.43 16.45
N ALA A 126 6.40 7.72 15.92
CA ALA A 126 6.69 9.01 15.30
C ALA A 126 5.90 9.26 14.01
N ALA A 127 5.53 8.18 13.31
CA ALA A 127 4.62 8.26 12.18
C ALA A 127 3.17 8.31 12.65
N ASN A 128 2.32 8.97 11.88
CA ASN A 128 0.87 8.89 11.99
C ASN A 128 0.22 8.51 10.65
N HIS A 129 1.01 8.34 9.60
CA HIS A 129 0.52 7.83 8.33
C HIS A 129 1.20 6.51 7.98
N VAL A 130 0.42 5.58 7.46
CA VAL A 130 0.90 4.31 6.94
C VAL A 130 0.44 4.19 5.50
N ILE A 131 1.34 4.01 4.55
CA ILE A 131 1.03 3.82 3.14
C ILE A 131 1.42 2.40 2.74
N HIS A 132 0.44 1.58 2.36
CA HIS A 132 0.66 0.24 1.79
C HIS A 132 0.75 0.32 0.27
N LEU A 133 1.91 0.73 -0.27
CA LEU A 133 2.10 0.90 -1.72
C LEU A 133 1.98 -0.43 -2.47
N SER A 134 2.45 -1.52 -1.86
CA SER A 134 2.17 -2.87 -2.33
C SER A 134 1.32 -3.58 -1.29
N ARG A 135 0.11 -4.00 -1.69
CA ARG A 135 -0.79 -4.71 -0.79
C ARG A 135 -0.33 -6.13 -0.52
N TRP A 136 -0.43 -6.50 0.74
CA TRP A 136 -0.26 -7.86 1.22
C TRP A 136 -1.58 -8.62 1.12
N TRP A 137 -1.51 -9.87 0.71
CA TRP A 137 -2.69 -10.73 0.51
C TRP A 137 -3.05 -11.52 1.77
N ASN A 138 -2.32 -11.25 2.86
CA ASN A 138 -2.62 -11.71 4.20
C ASN A 138 -3.02 -10.51 5.07
N PRO A 139 -4.32 -10.37 5.42
CA PRO A 139 -4.78 -9.24 6.22
C PRO A 139 -4.10 -9.15 7.59
N ALA A 140 -3.68 -10.27 8.18
CA ALA A 140 -3.02 -10.30 9.49
C ALA A 140 -1.64 -9.63 9.44
N VAL A 141 -0.95 -9.70 8.30
CA VAL A 141 0.34 -9.02 8.12
C VAL A 141 0.14 -7.51 7.99
N GLU A 142 -0.89 -7.08 7.28
CA GLU A 142 -1.24 -5.65 7.17
C GLU A 142 -1.64 -5.07 8.54
N GLU A 143 -2.43 -5.81 9.32
CA GLU A 143 -2.82 -5.43 10.67
C GLU A 143 -1.60 -5.36 11.61
N GLN A 144 -0.72 -6.37 11.57
CA GLN A 144 0.52 -6.37 12.34
C GLN A 144 1.45 -5.20 11.99
N CYS A 145 1.45 -4.74 10.74
CA CYS A 145 2.17 -3.55 10.29
C CYS A 145 1.55 -2.27 10.87
N ASN A 146 0.21 -2.15 10.81
CA ASN A 146 -0.52 -1.00 11.35
C ASN A 146 -0.34 -0.90 12.87
N ASP A 147 -0.34 -2.03 13.59
CA ASP A 147 -0.10 -2.12 15.04
C ASP A 147 1.25 -1.53 15.48
N ARG A 148 2.23 -1.41 14.57
CA ARG A 148 3.53 -0.78 14.88
C ARG A 148 3.42 0.72 15.13
N VAL A 149 2.40 1.35 14.54
CA VAL A 149 2.09 2.76 14.68
C VAL A 149 1.04 2.98 15.77
N HIS A 150 0.06 2.08 15.87
CA HIS A 150 -0.96 2.06 16.93
C HIS A 150 -0.44 1.45 18.24
N ARG A 151 0.73 1.90 18.72
CA ARG A 151 1.33 1.41 19.97
C ARG A 151 1.29 2.46 21.08
N ILE A 152 1.45 2.01 22.32
CA ILE A 152 1.60 2.89 23.50
C ILE A 152 2.69 3.94 23.20
N GLY A 153 2.33 5.22 23.34
CA GLY A 153 3.18 6.35 22.96
C GLY A 153 2.74 7.07 21.67
N GLN A 154 1.79 6.51 20.92
CA GLN A 154 1.09 7.24 19.85
C GLN A 154 0.07 8.20 20.46
N THR A 155 0.16 9.48 20.10
CA THR A 155 -0.75 10.53 20.56
C THR A 155 -1.55 11.18 19.43
N ARG A 156 -1.19 10.87 18.17
CA ARG A 156 -1.83 11.44 16.98
C ARG A 156 -2.76 10.44 16.32
N PRO A 157 -3.84 10.89 15.64
CA PRO A 157 -4.70 10.01 14.85
C PRO A 157 -3.86 9.37 13.75
N VAL A 158 -3.95 8.06 13.62
CA VAL A 158 -3.21 7.29 12.62
C VAL A 158 -4.11 7.05 11.42
N THR A 159 -3.63 7.39 10.22
CA THR A 159 -4.35 7.17 8.96
C THR A 159 -3.63 6.12 8.12
N VAL A 160 -4.37 5.10 7.68
CA VAL A 160 -3.86 4.05 6.80
C VAL A 160 -4.33 4.31 5.37
N HIS A 161 -3.37 4.46 4.48
CA HIS A 161 -3.54 4.75 3.08
C HIS A 161 -3.28 3.50 2.23
N VAL A 162 -4.19 3.20 1.32
CA VAL A 162 -4.09 2.08 0.39
C VAL A 162 -4.27 2.60 -1.03
N PRO A 163 -3.18 3.08 -1.68
CA PRO A 163 -3.22 3.53 -3.07
C PRO A 163 -3.67 2.40 -4.00
N MET A 164 -4.60 2.70 -4.90
CA MET A 164 -5.14 1.75 -5.87
C MET A 164 -5.05 2.32 -7.29
N ALA A 165 -4.57 1.52 -8.23
CA ALA A 165 -4.64 1.78 -9.65
C ALA A 165 -5.94 1.21 -10.22
N ILE A 166 -6.75 2.09 -10.81
CA ILE A 166 -7.99 1.73 -11.50
C ILE A 166 -7.78 1.91 -12.99
N HIS A 167 -7.82 0.82 -13.73
CA HIS A 167 -7.70 0.84 -15.18
C HIS A 167 -9.01 1.32 -15.80
N SER A 168 -8.96 2.33 -16.67
CA SER A 168 -10.15 2.96 -17.27
C SER A 168 -11.10 1.98 -17.98
N GLY A 169 -10.55 0.93 -18.59
CA GLY A 169 -11.33 -0.11 -19.27
C GLY A 169 -11.84 -1.25 -18.37
N TYR A 170 -11.18 -1.54 -17.24
CA TYR A 170 -11.58 -2.64 -16.34
C TYR A 170 -12.38 -2.14 -15.14
N ARG A 171 -12.20 -0.88 -14.73
CA ARG A 171 -12.96 -0.20 -13.67
C ARG A 171 -13.00 -1.05 -12.39
N GLU A 172 -14.17 -1.49 -11.92
CA GLU A 172 -14.36 -2.34 -10.75
C GLU A 172 -13.72 -3.73 -10.86
N HIS A 173 -13.36 -4.15 -12.08
CA HIS A 173 -12.61 -5.37 -12.37
C HIS A 173 -11.10 -5.14 -12.43
N SER A 174 -10.64 -3.91 -12.15
CA SER A 174 -9.21 -3.65 -11.98
C SER A 174 -8.66 -4.54 -10.88
N PHE A 175 -7.45 -5.06 -11.08
CA PHE A 175 -6.81 -5.99 -10.17
C PHE A 175 -6.81 -5.50 -8.71
N ASP A 176 -6.61 -4.21 -8.49
CA ASP A 176 -6.58 -3.60 -7.15
C ASP A 176 -7.95 -3.62 -6.46
N CYS A 177 -9.03 -3.35 -7.21
CA CYS A 177 -10.40 -3.43 -6.71
C CYS A 177 -10.74 -4.87 -6.32
N LEU A 178 -10.38 -5.84 -7.18
CA LEU A 178 -10.61 -7.26 -6.92
C LEU A 178 -9.81 -7.76 -5.72
N LEU A 179 -8.54 -7.35 -5.61
CA LEU A 179 -7.69 -7.66 -4.47
C LEU A 179 -8.26 -7.04 -3.18
N HIS A 180 -8.76 -5.82 -3.25
CA HIS A 180 -9.39 -5.16 -2.13
C HIS A 180 -10.61 -5.93 -1.62
N SER A 181 -11.52 -6.32 -2.52
CA SER A 181 -12.66 -7.17 -2.19
C SER A 181 -12.27 -8.50 -1.55
N LEU A 182 -11.26 -9.18 -2.10
CA LEU A 182 -10.76 -10.44 -1.55
C LEU A 182 -10.25 -10.25 -0.11
N MET A 183 -9.48 -9.18 0.15
CA MET A 183 -8.96 -8.88 1.49
C MET A 183 -10.06 -8.56 2.49
N GLN A 184 -11.06 -7.78 2.10
CA GLN A 184 -12.20 -7.46 2.97
C GLN A 184 -13.00 -8.73 3.31
N ARG A 185 -13.26 -9.59 2.33
CA ARG A 185 -13.93 -10.87 2.55
C ARG A 185 -13.14 -11.77 3.50
N LYS A 186 -11.82 -11.89 3.32
CA LYS A 186 -10.95 -12.63 4.24
C LYS A 186 -11.01 -12.08 5.66
N ARG A 187 -10.94 -10.75 5.84
CA ARG A 187 -11.07 -10.09 7.16
C ARG A 187 -12.41 -10.43 7.81
N ARG A 188 -13.51 -10.30 7.08
CA ARG A 188 -14.86 -10.62 7.58
C ARG A 188 -14.98 -12.09 8.00
N LEU A 189 -14.44 -13.00 7.19
CA LEU A 189 -14.42 -14.43 7.51
C LEU A 189 -13.56 -14.74 8.74
N ALA A 190 -12.36 -14.16 8.83
CA ALA A 190 -11.45 -14.32 9.97
C ALA A 190 -12.04 -13.78 11.29
N ARG A 191 -12.88 -12.73 11.22
CA ARG A 191 -13.64 -12.25 12.39
C ARG A 191 -14.76 -13.21 12.81
N SER A 192 -15.34 -13.94 11.86
CA SER A 192 -16.46 -14.86 12.10
C SER A 192 -16.05 -16.32 12.42
N ALA A 193 -14.85 -16.73 12.04
CA ALA A 193 -14.30 -18.06 12.27
C ALA A 193 -12.78 -17.99 12.31
N LEU A 194 -12.12 -18.87 13.08
CA LEU A 194 -10.65 -19.04 13.10
C LEU A 194 -10.18 -19.56 11.73
N TRP A 195 -10.10 -18.67 10.75
CA TRP A 195 -9.63 -18.98 9.41
C TRP A 195 -8.11 -18.96 9.39
N PRO A 196 -7.42 -19.93 8.76
CA PRO A 196 -5.97 -19.87 8.61
C PRO A 196 -5.58 -18.67 7.75
N MET A 197 -4.94 -17.68 8.38
CA MET A 197 -4.50 -16.43 7.75
C MET A 197 -3.17 -16.66 7.03
N GLY A 198 -3.23 -17.15 5.79
CA GLY A 198 -2.08 -17.34 4.91
C GLY A 198 -2.43 -17.14 3.44
N ASP A 199 -1.40 -17.04 2.60
CA ASP A 199 -1.55 -17.07 1.14
C ASP A 199 -1.81 -18.51 0.71
N THR A 200 -3.07 -18.84 0.42
CA THR A 200 -3.44 -20.19 -0.03
C THR A 200 -3.57 -20.23 -1.55
N GLN A 201 -3.37 -21.40 -2.14
CA GLN A 201 -3.65 -21.59 -3.57
C GLN A 201 -5.12 -21.35 -3.91
N ALA A 202 -6.03 -21.44 -2.94
CA ALA A 202 -7.44 -21.13 -3.11
C ALA A 202 -7.68 -19.63 -3.36
N ASP A 203 -6.95 -18.75 -2.68
CA ASP A 203 -7.05 -17.28 -2.85
C ASP A 203 -6.59 -16.84 -4.23
N VAL A 204 -5.47 -17.44 -4.65
CA VAL A 204 -4.90 -17.31 -6.00
C VAL A 204 -5.92 -17.75 -7.05
N GLY A 205 -6.58 -18.90 -6.85
CA GLY A 205 -7.61 -19.40 -7.78
C GLY A 205 -8.89 -18.56 -7.78
N GLU A 206 -9.26 -17.94 -6.65
CA GLU A 206 -10.38 -17.02 -6.56
C GLU A 206 -10.10 -15.72 -7.30
N LEU A 207 -8.93 -15.11 -7.11
CA LEU A 207 -8.59 -13.90 -7.84
C LEU A 207 -8.50 -14.14 -9.35
N GLN A 208 -8.00 -15.31 -9.77
CA GLN A 208 -8.00 -15.71 -11.18
C GLN A 208 -9.42 -15.82 -11.75
N ARG A 209 -10.38 -16.36 -10.99
CA ARG A 209 -11.79 -16.38 -11.41
C ARG A 209 -12.38 -14.97 -11.50
N MET A 210 -12.04 -14.09 -10.57
CA MET A 210 -12.52 -12.70 -10.55
C MET A 210 -11.95 -11.88 -11.71
N LEU A 211 -10.68 -12.10 -12.08
CA LEU A 211 -10.03 -11.45 -13.23
C LEU A 211 -10.56 -11.95 -14.59
N GLY A 212 -11.15 -13.15 -14.62
CA GLY A 212 -11.76 -13.71 -15.83
C GLY A 212 -13.16 -13.18 -16.16
N ALA A 213 -13.74 -12.33 -15.29
CA ALA A 213 -15.03 -11.70 -15.54
C ALA A 213 -14.86 -10.41 -16.38
N GLU A 214 -15.67 -10.28 -17.42
CA GLU A 214 -15.49 -9.37 -18.57
C GLU A 214 -15.59 -7.86 -18.27
N MET A 215 -15.13 -7.07 -19.25
CA MET A 215 -15.05 -5.60 -19.27
C MET A 215 -16.40 -4.91 -19.11
N SER A 216 -16.45 -3.85 -18.30
CA SER A 216 -17.66 -3.06 -18.03
C SER A 216 -17.75 -1.84 -18.97
N ALA A 217 -18.94 -1.54 -19.49
CA ALA A 217 -19.18 -0.49 -20.50
C ALA A 217 -19.16 0.94 -19.92
N HIS A 218 -18.95 1.92 -20.80
CA HIS A 218 -18.64 3.34 -20.54
C HIS A 218 -19.49 4.06 -19.48
N ALA A 219 -18.81 4.58 -18.45
CA ALA A 219 -19.28 5.69 -17.61
C ALA A 219 -18.26 6.86 -17.62
N GLN A 220 -18.75 8.10 -17.44
CA GLN A 220 -17.97 9.34 -17.57
C GLN A 220 -16.82 9.49 -16.55
N ASP A 221 -16.90 8.83 -15.39
CA ASP A 221 -15.81 8.74 -14.41
C ASP A 221 -15.51 7.27 -14.07
N PRO A 222 -14.43 6.68 -14.61
CA PRO A 222 -14.06 5.28 -14.36
C PRO A 222 -13.60 5.01 -12.93
N LEU A 223 -12.97 5.98 -12.27
CA LEU A 223 -12.50 5.82 -10.89
C LEU A 223 -13.68 5.74 -9.94
N ARG A 224 -14.61 6.70 -10.04
CA ARG A 224 -15.79 6.77 -9.17
C ARG A 224 -16.75 5.62 -9.41
N ALA A 225 -16.96 5.22 -10.67
CA ALA A 225 -17.78 4.06 -11.00
C ALA A 225 -17.20 2.77 -10.40
N ALA A 226 -15.89 2.56 -10.54
CA ALA A 226 -15.20 1.40 -9.99
C ALA A 226 -15.29 1.34 -8.46
N LEU A 227 -15.08 2.47 -7.80
CA LEU A 227 -15.20 2.60 -6.34
C LEU A 227 -16.64 2.31 -5.89
N ALA A 228 -17.64 2.95 -6.50
CA ALA A 228 -19.06 2.73 -6.17
C ALA A 228 -19.46 1.26 -6.30
N ALA A 229 -19.09 0.60 -7.40
CA ALA A 229 -19.36 -0.82 -7.60
C ALA A 229 -18.61 -1.73 -6.60
N THR A 230 -17.40 -1.34 -6.18
CA THR A 230 -16.65 -2.05 -5.13
C THR A 230 -17.37 -1.92 -3.79
N PHE A 231 -17.79 -0.72 -3.39
CA PHE A 231 -18.53 -0.50 -2.13
C PHE A 231 -19.87 -1.27 -2.11
N LEU A 232 -20.63 -1.22 -3.19
CA LEU A 232 -21.90 -1.96 -3.32
C LEU A 232 -21.69 -3.48 -3.21
N ARG A 233 -20.64 -4.02 -3.84
CA ARG A 233 -20.29 -5.45 -3.73
C ARG A 233 -20.00 -5.86 -2.29
N GLU A 234 -19.42 -4.95 -1.51
CA GLU A 234 -19.04 -5.20 -0.12
C GLU A 234 -20.16 -4.92 0.88
N GLY A 235 -21.32 -4.42 0.41
CA GLY A 235 -22.46 -4.03 1.24
C GLY A 235 -22.21 -2.74 2.03
N LEU A 236 -21.27 -1.91 1.59
CA LEU A 236 -20.86 -0.66 2.24
C LEU A 236 -21.52 0.55 1.55
N GLN A 237 -21.86 1.57 2.32
CA GLN A 237 -22.27 2.86 1.77
C GLN A 237 -21.06 3.61 1.22
N LEU A 238 -21.19 4.22 0.04
CA LEU A 238 -20.13 5.03 -0.55
C LEU A 238 -19.95 6.32 0.27
N PRO A 239 -18.78 6.59 0.88
CA PRO A 239 -18.51 7.81 1.63
C PRO A 239 -18.44 9.01 0.68
N GLU A 240 -18.75 10.20 1.19
CA GLU A 240 -18.48 11.45 0.48
C GLU A 240 -16.95 11.62 0.31
N PRO A 241 -16.46 11.90 -0.90
CA PRO A 241 -15.03 12.10 -1.13
C PRO A 241 -14.53 13.36 -0.42
N GLU A 242 -13.32 13.30 0.11
CA GLU A 242 -12.63 14.46 0.66
C GLU A 242 -12.18 15.42 -0.46
N ALA A 243 -11.76 16.63 -0.09
CA ALA A 243 -11.37 17.67 -1.05
C ALA A 243 -10.21 17.28 -1.99
N ASP A 244 -9.41 16.29 -1.60
CA ASP A 244 -8.31 15.73 -2.38
C ASP A 244 -8.71 14.52 -3.23
N GLY A 245 -10.00 14.15 -3.25
CA GLY A 245 -10.54 13.01 -3.97
C GLY A 245 -10.35 11.66 -3.28
N SER A 246 -9.77 11.64 -2.07
CA SER A 246 -9.70 10.43 -1.25
C SER A 246 -11.08 10.06 -0.69
N ILE A 247 -11.27 8.77 -0.41
CA ILE A 247 -12.50 8.25 0.20
C ILE A 247 -12.12 7.65 1.55
N GLY A 248 -12.60 8.26 2.64
CA GLY A 248 -12.36 7.78 3.99
C GLY A 248 -13.05 6.43 4.24
N PHE A 249 -12.31 5.47 4.79
CA PHE A 249 -12.88 4.21 5.30
C PHE A 249 -13.06 4.34 6.82
N SER A 250 -14.32 4.41 7.27
CA SER A 250 -14.70 4.32 8.68
C SER A 250 -14.82 2.87 9.14
#